data_AF-A0A367LZZ2-F1
#
_entry.id   AF-A0A367LZZ2-F1
#
_cell.length_a   1.000
_cell.length_b   1.000
_cell.length_c   1.000
_cell.angle_alpha   90.00
_cell.angle_beta   90.00
_cell.angle_gamma   90.00
#
_symmetry.space_group_name_H-M   'P 1'
#
loop_
_entity.id
_entity.type
_entity.pdbx_description
1 polymer ?
#
loop_
_entity_poly.entity_id
_entity_poly.type
_entity_poly.pdbx_seq_one_letter_code
_entity_poly.pdbx_strand_id
1 'polypeptide(L)'
;MLHRLLLSLMTASALVLGGCALSPQQLDPQPVLKGPLTAVGHGQPVVVKVVDGRPGPSLGTRGGLYADTSTLTVRSEDVVPKLQAQAETAVRLLGYTPSANAYNAPQLTLTLAEL
;
A
#
# COMPACT_ATOMS: atom_id res chain seq x y z
N MET A 1 -19.49 38.66 33.62
CA MET A 1 -19.06 37.26 33.80
C MET A 1 -19.69 36.32 32.77
N LEU A 2 -21.03 36.32 32.60
CA LEU A 2 -21.74 35.43 31.66
C LEU A 2 -21.31 35.56 30.18
N HIS A 3 -21.05 36.78 29.70
CA HIS A 3 -20.57 37.01 28.32
C HIS A 3 -19.19 36.40 28.03
N ARG A 4 -18.29 36.39 29.03
CA ARG A 4 -16.96 35.76 28.88
C ARG A 4 -17.06 34.23 28.81
N LEU A 5 -18.01 33.65 29.56
CA LEU A 5 -18.32 32.22 29.53
C LEU A 5 -18.97 31.79 28.21
N LEU A 6 -19.89 32.60 27.68
CA LEU A 6 -20.50 32.34 26.37
C LEU A 6 -19.47 32.41 25.23
N LEU A 7 -18.57 33.40 25.27
CA LEU A 7 -17.47 33.50 24.31
C LEU A 7 -16.51 32.31 24.39
N SER A 8 -16.11 31.89 25.60
CA SER A 8 -15.22 30.72 25.74
C SER A 8 -15.87 29.44 25.24
N LEU A 9 -17.17 29.27 25.48
CA LEU A 9 -17.93 28.11 25.03
C LEU A 9 -18.03 28.07 23.50
N MET A 10 -18.31 29.22 22.86
CA MET A 10 -18.35 29.32 21.40
C MET A 10 -17.00 29.00 20.74
N THR A 11 -15.89 29.52 21.29
CA THR A 11 -14.55 29.19 20.78
C THR A 11 -14.21 27.72 20.98
N ALA A 12 -14.57 27.13 22.13
CA ALA A 12 -14.34 25.71 22.38
C ALA A 12 -15.14 24.83 21.41
N SER A 13 -16.41 25.17 21.15
CA SER A 13 -17.23 24.47 20.17
C SER A 13 -16.66 24.58 18.75
N ALA A 14 -16.22 25.77 18.32
CA ALA A 14 -15.65 25.96 16.99
C ALA A 14 -14.37 25.11 16.75
N LEU A 15 -13.52 24.95 17.77
CA LEU A 15 -12.34 24.07 17.67
C LEU A 15 -12.71 22.59 17.53
N VAL A 16 -13.76 22.14 18.22
CA VAL A 16 -14.20 20.73 18.16
C VAL A 16 -14.80 20.38 16.80
N LEU A 17 -15.57 21.29 16.19
CA LEU A 17 -16.17 21.05 14.86
C LEU A 17 -15.14 21.04 13.71
N GLY A 18 -14.02 21.76 13.83
CA GLY A 18 -12.96 21.79 12.82
C GLY A 18 -12.19 20.46 12.68
N GLY A 19 -12.22 19.59 13.69
CA GLY A 19 -11.51 18.31 13.67
C GLY A 19 -12.11 17.26 12.73
N CYS A 20 -13.39 17.38 12.38
CA CYS A 20 -14.08 16.38 11.55
C CYS A 20 -13.74 16.47 10.05
N ALA A 21 -13.03 17.51 9.60
CA ALA A 21 -12.60 17.68 8.20
C ALA A 21 -11.26 17.00 7.88
N LEU A 22 -10.58 16.44 8.88
CA LEU A 22 -9.36 15.64 8.71
C LEU A 22 -9.74 14.16 8.61
N SER A 23 -9.80 13.63 7.39
CA SER A 23 -10.07 12.21 7.13
C SER A 23 -9.01 11.64 6.19
N PRO A 24 -7.74 11.53 6.64
CA PRO A 24 -6.75 10.75 5.92
C PRO A 24 -7.24 9.29 5.86
N GLN A 25 -7.21 8.70 4.67
CA GLN A 25 -7.69 7.34 4.46
C GLN A 25 -6.53 6.45 4.05
N GLN A 26 -6.39 5.36 4.78
CA GLN A 26 -5.45 4.32 4.40
C GLN A 26 -6.18 3.25 3.61
N LEU A 27 -5.64 2.91 2.45
CA LEU A 27 -6.15 1.85 1.60
C LEU A 27 -5.39 0.56 1.88
N ASP A 28 -6.10 -0.56 1.76
CA ASP A 28 -5.56 -1.90 1.89
C ASP A 28 -5.74 -2.67 0.58
N PRO A 29 -4.91 -2.41 -0.45
CA PRO A 29 -5.04 -3.07 -1.74
C PRO A 29 -4.82 -4.57 -1.62
N GLN A 30 -5.56 -5.32 -2.45
CA GLN A 30 -5.46 -6.77 -2.57
C GLN A 30 -5.00 -7.10 -3.99
N PRO A 31 -3.68 -7.26 -4.22
CA PRO A 31 -3.17 -7.64 -5.54
C PRO A 31 -3.65 -9.04 -5.89
N VAL A 32 -4.09 -9.20 -7.14
CA VAL A 32 -4.61 -10.48 -7.66
C VAL A 32 -3.91 -10.77 -8.96
N LEU A 33 -3.30 -11.95 -9.06
CA LEU A 33 -2.77 -12.46 -10.32
C LEU A 33 -3.93 -12.66 -11.32
N LYS A 34 -3.79 -12.09 -12.52
CA LYS A 34 -4.77 -12.22 -13.60
C LYS A 34 -4.11 -12.77 -14.85
N GLY A 35 -4.84 -13.62 -15.57
CA GLY A 35 -4.41 -14.18 -16.85
C GLY A 35 -3.82 -15.59 -16.72
N PRO A 36 -3.85 -16.36 -17.82
CA PRO A 36 -3.26 -17.69 -17.86
C PRO A 36 -1.73 -17.58 -17.83
N LEU A 37 -1.07 -18.50 -17.12
CA LEU A 37 0.38 -18.69 -17.13
C LEU A 37 0.69 -20.07 -17.71
N THR A 38 1.62 -20.12 -18.66
CA THR A 38 2.11 -21.38 -19.22
C THR A 38 3.32 -21.85 -18.43
N ALA A 39 3.31 -23.09 -17.96
CA ALA A 39 4.43 -23.66 -17.23
C ALA A 39 5.64 -23.85 -18.16
N VAL A 40 6.75 -23.18 -17.85
CA VAL A 40 8.03 -23.22 -18.60
C VAL A 40 9.25 -23.47 -17.70
N GLY A 41 9.07 -23.41 -16.37
CA GLY A 41 10.18 -23.42 -15.41
C GLY A 41 10.74 -24.80 -15.05
N HIS A 42 10.08 -25.89 -15.44
CA HIS A 42 10.56 -27.27 -15.26
C HIS A 42 11.09 -27.62 -13.84
N GLY A 43 10.53 -27.01 -12.79
CA GLY A 43 10.91 -27.20 -11.38
C GLY A 43 12.16 -26.44 -10.93
N GLN A 44 12.77 -25.62 -11.81
CA GLN A 44 14.00 -24.89 -11.49
C GLN A 44 13.83 -23.94 -10.30
N PRO A 45 14.83 -23.85 -9.40
CA PRO A 45 14.76 -22.93 -8.28
C PRO A 45 14.88 -21.48 -8.75
N VAL A 46 14.11 -20.57 -8.13
CA VAL A 46 14.18 -19.12 -8.38
C VAL A 46 14.04 -18.37 -7.07
N VAL A 47 14.83 -17.30 -6.90
CA VAL A 47 14.68 -16.36 -5.78
C VAL A 47 13.73 -15.26 -6.21
N VAL A 48 12.62 -15.07 -5.50
CA VAL A 48 11.66 -13.98 -5.78
C VAL A 48 11.85 -12.89 -4.73
N LYS A 49 12.03 -11.65 -5.18
CA LYS A 49 12.14 -10.48 -4.31
C LYS A 49 11.20 -9.39 -4.78
N VAL A 50 10.34 -8.91 -3.88
CA VAL A 50 9.54 -7.71 -4.13
C VAL A 50 10.13 -6.53 -3.38
N VAL A 51 10.22 -5.39 -4.05
CA VAL A 51 10.64 -4.12 -3.47
C VAL A 51 9.60 -3.03 -3.76
N ASP A 52 9.32 -2.19 -2.77
CA ASP A 52 8.56 -0.97 -2.99
C ASP A 52 9.50 0.10 -3.55
N GLY A 53 9.32 0.45 -4.82
CA GLY A 53 10.11 1.46 -5.52
C GLY A 53 9.42 2.83 -5.56
N ARG A 54 8.24 2.96 -4.94
CA ARG A 54 7.48 4.22 -4.94
C ARG A 54 8.24 5.29 -4.15
N PRO A 55 8.12 6.58 -4.54
CA PRO A 55 8.75 7.69 -3.81
C PRO A 55 8.18 7.88 -2.40
N GLY A 56 6.99 7.36 -2.11
CA GLY A 56 6.38 7.39 -0.78
C GLY A 56 5.04 6.66 -0.73
N PRO A 57 4.43 6.54 0.47
CA PRO A 57 3.18 5.82 0.67
C PRO A 57 1.94 6.61 0.22
N SER A 58 2.06 7.91 -0.09
CA SER A 58 0.94 8.76 -0.52
C SER A 58 0.57 8.48 -1.97
N LEU A 59 -0.72 8.27 -2.23
CA LEU A 59 -1.29 8.13 -3.57
C LEU A 59 -1.90 9.44 -4.10
N GLY A 60 -1.85 10.51 -3.30
CA GLY A 60 -2.49 11.79 -3.60
C GLY A 60 -3.61 12.12 -2.61
N THR A 61 -4.49 13.04 -3.01
CA THR A 61 -5.58 13.53 -2.16
C THR A 61 -6.93 13.33 -2.82
N ARG A 62 -8.00 13.24 -2.02
CA ARG A 62 -9.37 13.12 -2.54
C ARG A 62 -9.90 14.42 -3.21
N GLY A 63 -9.07 15.46 -3.31
CA GLY A 63 -9.47 16.78 -3.82
C GLY A 63 -10.53 17.49 -2.97
N GLY A 64 -11.14 18.53 -3.54
CA GLY A 64 -12.19 19.32 -2.88
C GLY A 64 -11.66 20.37 -1.90
N LEU A 65 -12.57 20.91 -1.07
CA LEU A 65 -12.26 21.99 -0.11
C LEU A 65 -11.23 21.60 0.96
N TYR A 66 -10.92 20.31 1.10
CA TYR A 66 -10.07 19.75 2.16
C TYR A 66 -8.97 18.83 1.60
N ALA A 67 -8.36 19.23 0.48
CA ALA A 67 -7.34 18.42 -0.20
C ALA A 67 -6.14 18.11 0.72
N ASP A 68 -5.65 19.10 1.47
CA ASP A 68 -4.46 18.96 2.33
C ASP A 68 -4.66 18.01 3.52
N THR A 69 -5.92 17.75 3.90
CA THR A 69 -6.28 16.91 5.06
C THR A 69 -6.91 15.57 4.67
N SER A 70 -7.03 15.30 3.36
CA SER A 70 -7.70 14.13 2.79
C SER A 70 -6.75 13.26 1.95
N THR A 71 -5.54 13.04 2.47
CA THR A 71 -4.51 12.22 1.82
C THR A 71 -4.91 10.75 1.80
N LEU A 72 -4.71 10.11 0.65
CA LEU A 72 -4.83 8.66 0.45
C LEU A 72 -3.45 8.03 0.61
N THR A 73 -3.34 6.99 1.42
CA THR A 73 -2.07 6.30 1.66
C THR A 73 -2.18 4.80 1.49
N VAL A 74 -1.11 4.18 1.00
CA VAL A 74 -0.88 2.73 1.00
C VAL A 74 0.50 2.48 1.56
N ARG A 75 0.55 1.82 2.72
CA ARG A 75 1.81 1.56 3.40
C ARG A 75 2.55 0.38 2.76
N SER A 76 3.86 0.50 2.64
CA SER A 76 4.72 -0.51 2.02
C SER A 76 4.65 -1.84 2.77
N GLU A 77 4.59 -1.78 4.11
CA GLU A 77 4.47 -2.94 5.00
C GLU A 77 3.20 -3.76 4.77
N ASP A 78 2.12 -3.14 4.26
CA ASP A 78 0.86 -3.84 4.00
C ASP A 78 0.84 -4.47 2.60
N VAL A 79 1.43 -3.80 1.59
CA VAL A 79 1.33 -4.22 0.18
C VAL A 79 2.45 -5.15 -0.27
N VAL A 80 3.69 -4.94 0.21
CA VAL A 80 4.86 -5.73 -0.23
C VAL A 80 4.72 -7.22 0.10
N PRO A 81 4.28 -7.62 1.32
CA PRO A 81 4.08 -9.04 1.62
C PRO A 81 3.01 -9.70 0.73
N LYS A 82 1.95 -8.97 0.38
CA LYS A 82 0.89 -9.46 -0.50
C LYS A 82 1.39 -9.66 -1.93
N LEU A 83 2.16 -8.70 -2.43
CA LEU A 83 2.81 -8.81 -3.73
C LEU A 83 3.82 -9.96 -3.78
N GLN A 84 4.62 -10.15 -2.71
CA GLN A 84 5.55 -11.27 -2.59
C GLN A 84 4.82 -12.61 -2.71
N ALA A 85 3.73 -12.79 -1.95
CA ALA A 85 2.94 -14.02 -2.00
C ALA A 85 2.30 -14.28 -3.38
N GLN A 86 1.81 -13.24 -4.05
CA GLN A 86 1.27 -13.35 -5.41
C GLN A 86 2.36 -13.68 -6.42
N ALA A 87 3.54 -13.06 -6.32
CA ALA A 87 4.67 -13.32 -7.19
C ALA A 87 5.20 -14.74 -7.04
N GLU A 88 5.32 -15.24 -5.80
CA GLU A 88 5.71 -16.62 -5.53
C GLU A 88 4.70 -17.62 -6.10
N THR A 89 3.40 -17.30 -6.00
CA THR A 89 2.35 -18.09 -6.63
C THR A 89 2.48 -18.09 -8.15
N ALA A 90 2.73 -16.92 -8.75
CA ALA A 90 2.91 -16.79 -10.19
C ALA A 90 4.10 -17.62 -10.69
N VAL A 91 5.25 -17.57 -10.03
CA VAL A 91 6.42 -18.38 -10.44
C VAL A 91 6.18 -19.88 -10.24
N ARG A 92 5.41 -20.28 -9.22
CA ARG A 92 4.97 -21.68 -9.05
C ARG A 92 4.09 -22.14 -10.20
N LEU A 93 3.13 -21.31 -10.63
CA LEU A 93 2.27 -21.59 -11.78
C LEU A 93 3.05 -21.62 -13.10
N LEU A 94 4.10 -20.80 -13.22
CA LEU A 94 5.09 -20.89 -14.32
C LEU A 94 5.96 -22.15 -14.23
N GLY A 95 5.84 -22.96 -13.20
CA GLY A 95 6.57 -24.22 -13.03
C GLY A 95 7.97 -24.04 -12.42
N TYR A 96 8.26 -22.92 -11.75
CA TYR A 96 9.49 -22.75 -10.96
C TYR A 96 9.25 -23.08 -9.48
N THR A 97 10.34 -23.31 -8.75
CA THR A 97 10.31 -23.54 -7.30
C THR A 97 10.85 -22.29 -6.57
N PRO A 98 10.01 -21.48 -5.92
CA PRO A 98 10.49 -20.33 -5.15
C PRO A 98 11.32 -20.80 -3.96
N SER A 99 12.56 -20.33 -3.85
CA SER A 99 13.46 -20.67 -2.75
C SER A 99 14.25 -19.43 -2.34
N ALA A 100 13.93 -18.88 -1.17
CA ALA A 100 14.51 -17.63 -0.69
C ALA A 100 16.03 -17.67 -0.49
N ASN A 101 16.61 -18.87 -0.28
CA ASN A 101 18.02 -19.07 0.05
C ASN A 101 18.73 -20.02 -0.93
N ALA A 102 18.21 -20.19 -2.15
CA ALA A 102 18.85 -21.06 -3.12
C ALA A 102 20.21 -20.49 -3.57
N TYR A 103 21.27 -21.28 -3.37
CA TYR A 103 22.62 -20.92 -3.78
C TYR A 103 22.72 -20.92 -5.32
N ASN A 104 23.25 -19.84 -5.90
CA ASN A 104 23.39 -19.63 -7.35
C ASN A 104 22.08 -19.77 -8.17
N ALA A 105 20.91 -19.57 -7.55
CA ALA A 105 19.66 -19.54 -8.29
C ALA A 105 19.44 -18.18 -8.98
N PRO A 106 18.76 -18.15 -10.15
CA PRO A 106 18.34 -16.90 -10.77
C PRO A 106 17.41 -16.11 -9.84
N GLN A 107 17.53 -14.79 -9.87
CA GLN A 107 16.73 -13.87 -9.06
C GLN A 107 15.75 -13.09 -9.93
N LEU A 108 14.47 -13.14 -9.57
CA LEU A 108 13.41 -12.29 -10.10
C LEU A 108 13.13 -11.18 -9.08
N THR A 109 13.43 -9.94 -9.45
CA THR A 109 13.08 -8.77 -8.64
C THR A 109 11.90 -8.04 -9.26
N LEU A 110 10.82 -7.87 -8.49
CA LEU A 110 9.64 -7.11 -8.87
C LEU A 110 9.64 -5.81 -8.10
N THR A 111 9.55 -4.70 -8.82
CA THR A 111 9.52 -3.36 -8.23
C THR A 111 8.12 -2.79 -8.36
N LEU A 112 7.49 -2.45 -7.24
CA LEU A 112 6.26 -1.65 -7.25
C LEU A 112 6.63 -0.21 -7.63
N ALA A 113 6.32 0.20 -8.86
CA ALA A 113 6.63 1.53 -9.37
C ALA A 113 5.55 2.56 -9.01
N GLU A 114 4.27 2.17 -9.14
CA GLU A 114 3.10 3.03 -8.96
C GLU A 114 1.84 2.22 -8.65
N LEU A 115 0.75 2.89 -8.25
CA LEU A 115 -0.59 2.34 -7.95
C LEU A 115 -1.70 3.20 -8.57
#